data_AF-A0A0F3M6H1-F1
#
_entry.id   AF-A0A0F3M6H1-F1
#
_cell.length_a   1.000
_cell.length_b   1.000
_cell.length_c   1.000
_cell.angle_alpha   90.00
_cell.angle_beta   90.00
_cell.angle_gamma   90.00
#
_symmetry.space_group_name_H-M   'P 1'
#
loop_
_entity.id
_entity.type
_entity.pdbx_description
1 polymer ?
#
loop_
_entity_poly.entity_id
_entity_poly.type
_entity_poly.pdbx_seq_one_letter_code
_entity_poly.pdbx_strand_id
1 'polypeptide(L)'
;MAVKLINGDIADGIVLLSDNNSLRADNTLKESINQLINDWKNSKFELQDRLIIAGHKEAENINQNIRNYMKENGDLKGPEYSILISGAESKKYANYMAGDRIVFQTNDKDLQIQNSEFATLVSIDEISL
;
A
#
# COMPACT_ATOMS: atom_id res chain seq x y z
N MET A 1 13.82 -21.85 13.39
CA MET A 1 12.53 -21.28 12.91
C MET A 1 12.02 -21.97 11.64
N ALA A 2 12.83 -22.21 10.60
CA ALA A 2 12.32 -22.80 9.34
C ALA A 2 12.20 -24.35 9.30
N VAL A 3 12.81 -25.08 10.25
CA VAL A 3 12.97 -26.55 10.14
C VAL A 3 11.65 -27.33 10.15
N LYS A 4 10.62 -26.84 10.85
CA LYS A 4 9.33 -27.55 10.95
C LYS A 4 8.51 -27.52 9.66
N LEU A 5 8.45 -26.36 8.98
CA LEU A 5 7.80 -26.22 7.67
C LEU A 5 8.53 -27.01 6.58
N ILE A 6 9.87 -27.08 6.66
CA ILE A 6 10.71 -27.86 5.73
C ILE A 6 10.40 -29.37 5.82
N ASN A 7 9.96 -29.86 6.98
CA ASN A 7 9.63 -31.27 7.20
C ASN A 7 8.16 -31.62 6.84
N GLY A 8 7.40 -30.68 6.28
CA GLY A 8 6.01 -30.90 5.85
C GLY A 8 4.97 -30.89 6.97
N ASP A 9 5.36 -30.52 8.21
CA ASP A 9 4.41 -30.40 9.32
C ASP A 9 3.77 -29.01 9.34
N ILE A 10 2.72 -28.87 8.53
CA ILE A 10 2.00 -27.61 8.33
C ILE A 10 1.27 -27.18 9.61
N ALA A 11 0.73 -28.13 10.40
CA ALA A 11 -0.01 -27.82 11.62
C ALA A 11 0.92 -27.20 12.66
N ASP A 12 2.08 -27.81 12.90
CA ASP A 12 3.10 -27.26 13.79
C ASP A 12 3.66 -25.92 13.27
N GLY A 13 3.76 -25.76 11.94
CA GLY A 13 4.17 -24.50 11.31
C GLY A 13 3.18 -23.36 11.57
N ILE A 14 1.87 -23.63 11.47
CA ILE A 14 0.81 -22.65 11.75
C ILE A 14 0.83 -22.25 13.22
N VAL A 15 0.93 -23.22 14.14
CA VAL A 15 1.02 -22.95 15.58
C VAL A 15 2.24 -22.07 15.87
N LEU A 16 3.40 -22.42 15.32
CA LEU A 16 4.62 -21.64 15.49
C LEU A 16 4.48 -20.19 14.98
N LEU A 17 3.87 -19.97 13.82
CA LEU A 17 3.65 -18.63 13.28
C LEU A 17 2.67 -17.82 14.15
N SER A 18 1.64 -18.48 14.66
CA SER A 18 0.65 -17.88 15.55
C SER A 18 1.29 -17.48 16.89
N ASP A 19 2.06 -18.37 17.51
CA ASP A 19 2.76 -18.13 18.79
C ASP A 19 3.76 -16.97 18.71
N ASN A 20 4.30 -16.70 17.51
CA ASN A 20 5.23 -15.60 17.25
C ASN A 20 4.54 -14.35 16.68
N ASN A 21 3.21 -14.23 16.78
CA ASN A 21 2.41 -13.13 16.22
C ASN A 21 2.65 -12.85 14.72
N SER A 22 3.19 -13.83 14.00
CA SER A 22 3.51 -13.75 12.57
C SER A 22 2.35 -14.23 11.70
N LEU A 23 1.36 -14.89 12.31
CA LEU A 23 0.08 -15.24 11.69
C LEU A 23 -1.04 -14.89 12.67
N ARG A 24 -2.05 -14.15 12.20
CA ARG A 24 -3.26 -13.81 12.93
C ARG A 24 -4.46 -14.06 12.02
N ALA A 25 -5.52 -14.62 12.57
CA ALA A 25 -6.78 -14.85 11.87
C ALA A 25 -7.90 -14.14 12.64
N ASP A 26 -8.59 -13.22 11.97
CA ASP A 26 -9.79 -12.59 12.52
C ASP A 26 -11.06 -13.27 11.98
N ASN A 27 -12.22 -12.94 12.57
CA ASN A 27 -13.47 -13.62 12.22
C ASN A 27 -14.02 -13.19 10.85
N THR A 28 -13.63 -12.00 10.37
CA THR A 28 -14.06 -11.47 9.07
C THR A 28 -12.94 -10.77 8.32
N LEU A 29 -13.05 -10.75 6.98
CA LEU A 29 -12.14 -9.98 6.11
C LEU A 29 -12.06 -8.50 6.52
N LYS A 30 -13.19 -7.91 6.92
CA LYS A 30 -13.25 -6.51 7.36
C LYS A 30 -12.43 -6.29 8.63
N GLU A 31 -12.52 -7.21 9.60
CA GLU A 31 -11.73 -7.14 10.83
C GLU A 31 -10.24 -7.26 10.52
N SER A 32 -9.83 -8.21 9.69
CA SER A 32 -8.42 -8.34 9.30
C SER A 32 -7.87 -7.12 8.57
N ILE A 33 -8.64 -6.52 7.66
CA ILE A 33 -8.25 -5.26 7.00
C ILE A 33 -8.08 -4.13 8.03
N ASN A 34 -9.01 -4.00 8.97
CA ASN A 34 -8.94 -2.98 10.01
C ASN A 34 -7.71 -3.19 10.92
N GLN A 35 -7.38 -4.43 11.27
CA GLN A 35 -6.18 -4.75 12.06
C GLN A 35 -4.90 -4.40 11.29
N LEU A 36 -4.80 -4.75 10.00
CA LEU A 36 -3.65 -4.39 9.17
C LEU A 36 -3.45 -2.86 9.10
N ILE A 37 -4.52 -2.11 8.91
CA ILE A 37 -4.47 -0.64 8.94
C ILE A 37 -4.03 -0.14 10.32
N ASN A 38 -4.56 -0.71 11.40
CA ASN A 38 -4.20 -0.32 12.77
C ASN A 38 -2.72 -0.62 13.09
N ASP A 39 -2.20 -1.76 12.66
CA ASP A 39 -0.79 -2.13 12.80
C ASP A 39 0.11 -1.17 12.01
N TRP A 40 -0.31 -0.79 10.80
CA TRP A 40 0.40 0.20 9.99
C TRP A 40 0.42 1.57 10.67
N LYS A 41 -0.69 2.03 11.24
CA LYS A 41 -0.79 3.33 11.94
C LYS A 41 0.14 3.38 13.16
N ASN A 42 0.13 2.31 13.96
CA ASN A 42 0.90 2.22 15.21
C ASN A 42 2.29 1.61 15.03
N SER A 43 2.74 1.42 13.79
CA SER A 43 4.05 0.87 13.49
C SER A 43 5.16 1.77 14.05
N LYS A 44 6.19 1.16 14.62
CA LYS A 44 7.42 1.83 15.08
C LYS A 44 8.34 2.28 13.93
N PHE A 45 8.08 1.80 12.70
CA PHE A 45 8.88 2.14 11.53
C PHE A 45 8.43 3.46 10.92
N GLU A 46 9.33 4.13 10.20
CA GLU A 46 9.00 5.36 9.48
C GLU A 46 7.97 5.11 8.38
N LEU A 47 7.15 6.11 8.03
CA LEU A 47 6.05 5.96 7.06
C LEU A 47 6.50 5.33 5.73
N GLN A 48 7.68 5.71 5.24
CA GLN A 48 8.28 5.20 4.00
C GLN A 48 8.63 3.70 4.05
N ASP A 49 8.86 3.16 5.24
CA ASP A 49 9.26 1.76 5.45
C ASP A 49 8.07 0.84 5.75
N ARG A 50 6.86 1.39 5.89
CA ARG A 50 5.64 0.61 6.16
C ARG A 50 5.00 0.14 4.85
N LEU A 51 4.77 -1.17 4.73
CA LEU A 51 4.13 -1.78 3.56
C LEU A 51 3.07 -2.81 3.99
N ILE A 52 1.90 -2.77 3.36
CA ILE A 52 0.87 -3.82 3.45
C ILE A 52 0.75 -4.46 2.08
N ILE A 53 0.70 -5.79 2.03
CA ILE A 53 0.48 -6.56 0.81
C ILE A 53 -0.88 -7.25 0.92
N ALA A 54 -1.73 -7.06 -0.10
CA ALA A 54 -3.08 -7.63 -0.16
C ALA A 54 -3.50 -7.90 -1.61
N GLY A 55 -4.64 -8.57 -1.80
CA GLY A 55 -5.28 -8.67 -3.11
C GLY A 55 -5.65 -7.30 -3.69
N HIS A 56 -5.79 -7.19 -5.01
CA HIS A 56 -5.94 -5.89 -5.70
C HIS A 56 -7.08 -5.02 -5.13
N LYS A 57 -8.26 -5.60 -4.94
CA LYS A 57 -9.44 -4.90 -4.43
C LYS A 57 -9.24 -4.44 -2.97
N GLU A 58 -8.66 -5.30 -2.15
CA GLU A 58 -8.40 -5.00 -0.74
C GLU A 58 -7.30 -3.94 -0.61
N ALA A 59 -6.25 -4.01 -1.43
CA ALA A 59 -5.16 -3.05 -1.47
C ALA A 59 -5.65 -1.64 -1.83
N GLU A 60 -6.56 -1.50 -2.79
CA GLU A 60 -7.16 -0.21 -3.15
C GLU A 60 -7.94 0.41 -1.97
N ASN A 61 -8.75 -0.41 -1.28
CA ASN A 61 -9.48 0.01 -0.09
C ASN A 61 -8.53 0.40 1.06
N ILE A 62 -7.52 -0.41 1.34
CA ILE A 62 -6.49 -0.15 2.36
C ILE A 62 -5.75 1.16 2.06
N ASN A 63 -5.30 1.35 0.82
CA ASN A 63 -4.59 2.56 0.40
C ASN A 63 -5.44 3.82 0.61
N GLN A 64 -6.73 3.77 0.26
CA GLN A 64 -7.63 4.91 0.47
C GLN A 64 -7.82 5.24 1.96
N ASN A 65 -7.96 4.23 2.82
CA ASN A 65 -8.10 4.45 4.27
C ASN A 65 -6.82 5.03 4.89
N ILE A 66 -5.65 4.49 4.52
CA ILE A 66 -4.37 5.01 4.99
C ILE A 66 -4.16 6.45 4.53
N ARG A 67 -4.46 6.74 3.26
CA ARG A 67 -4.33 8.08 2.71
C ARG A 67 -5.24 9.09 3.40
N ASN A 68 -6.49 8.73 3.69
CA ASN A 68 -7.40 9.58 4.45
C ASN A 68 -6.86 9.86 5.86
N TYR A 69 -6.34 8.84 6.54
CA TYR A 69 -5.71 9.00 7.85
C TYR A 69 -4.48 9.93 7.80
N MET A 70 -3.61 9.79 6.78
CA MET A 70 -2.46 10.68 6.59
C MET A 70 -2.90 12.13 6.38
N LYS A 71 -4.02 12.37 5.67
CA LYS A 71 -4.60 13.71 5.53
C LYS A 71 -5.11 14.26 6.86
N GLU A 72 -5.85 13.45 7.62
CA GLU A 72 -6.41 13.83 8.93
C GLU A 72 -5.33 14.17 9.97
N ASN A 73 -4.23 13.42 9.98
CA ASN A 73 -3.08 13.67 10.84
C ASN A 73 -2.16 14.80 10.34
N GLY A 74 -2.33 15.21 9.08
CA GLY A 74 -1.50 16.24 8.47
C GLY A 74 -0.14 15.77 7.97
N ASP A 75 0.07 14.46 7.80
CA ASP A 75 1.22 13.88 7.10
C ASP A 75 1.12 14.11 5.58
N LEU A 76 -0.10 14.28 5.07
CA LEU A 76 -0.40 14.59 3.67
C LEU A 76 -1.25 15.86 3.60
N LYS A 77 -0.73 16.94 3.00
CA LYS A 77 -1.33 18.28 3.02
C LYS A 77 -1.22 18.97 1.67
N GLY A 78 -2.11 19.93 1.44
CA GLY A 78 -2.12 20.74 0.22
C GLY A 78 -3.23 20.36 -0.77
N PRO A 79 -3.19 20.92 -1.99
CA PRO A 79 -4.20 20.65 -3.01
C PRO A 79 -4.14 19.21 -3.51
N GLU A 80 -5.30 18.71 -3.92
CA GLU A 80 -5.48 17.41 -4.56
C GLU A 80 -5.87 17.59 -6.02
N TYR A 81 -5.22 16.85 -6.91
CA TYR A 81 -5.37 16.94 -8.35
C TYR A 81 -5.89 15.63 -8.92
N SER A 82 -6.88 15.72 -9.81
CA SER A 82 -7.37 14.57 -10.56
C SER A 82 -6.54 14.42 -11.85
N ILE A 83 -5.77 13.34 -11.95
CA ILE A 83 -4.83 13.08 -13.03
C ILE A 83 -5.34 11.91 -13.88
N LEU A 84 -5.32 12.08 -15.20
CA LEU A 84 -5.61 11.01 -16.16
C LEU A 84 -4.43 10.02 -16.19
N ILE A 85 -4.66 8.78 -15.73
CA ILE A 85 -3.62 7.74 -15.65
C ILE A 85 -3.71 6.67 -16.74
N SER A 86 -4.85 6.55 -17.42
CA SER A 86 -4.98 5.74 -18.65
C SER A 86 -6.14 6.26 -19.50
N GLY A 87 -6.05 6.19 -20.83
CA GLY A 87 -7.02 6.89 -21.68
C GLY A 87 -7.28 6.38 -23.10
N ALA A 88 -6.80 5.21 -23.52
CA ALA A 88 -7.02 4.73 -24.89
C ALA A 88 -8.46 4.24 -25.14
N GLU A 89 -9.11 3.61 -24.16
CA GLU A 89 -10.45 3.03 -24.31
C GLU A 89 -11.42 3.42 -23.18
N SER A 90 -10.91 3.63 -21.97
CA SER A 90 -11.64 4.21 -20.84
C SER A 90 -10.73 5.20 -20.11
N LYS A 91 -11.21 6.44 -19.95
CA LYS A 91 -10.47 7.44 -19.18
C LYS A 91 -10.50 7.04 -17.71
N LYS A 92 -9.35 6.66 -17.17
CA LYS A 92 -9.17 6.39 -15.75
C LYS A 92 -8.48 7.58 -15.12
N TYR A 93 -9.14 8.16 -14.13
CA TYR A 93 -8.58 9.24 -13.32
C TYR A 93 -8.21 8.70 -11.94
N ALA A 94 -7.15 9.25 -11.37
CA ALA A 94 -6.78 9.02 -9.98
C ALA A 94 -6.40 10.36 -9.32
N ASN A 95 -6.70 10.48 -8.03
CA ASN A 95 -6.44 11.69 -7.27
C ASN A 95 -5.08 11.60 -6.59
N TYR A 96 -4.25 12.62 -6.79
CA TYR A 96 -2.90 12.70 -6.26
C TYR A 96 -2.62 14.04 -5.62
N MET A 97 -1.66 14.06 -4.68
CA MET A 97 -1.12 15.27 -4.08
C MET A 97 0.36 15.08 -3.72
N ALA A 98 1.07 16.19 -3.47
CA ALA A 98 2.44 16.13 -2.98
C ALA A 98 2.51 15.32 -1.67
N GLY A 99 3.52 14.47 -1.56
CA GLY A 99 3.71 13.50 -0.49
C GLY A 99 3.11 12.11 -0.76
N ASP A 100 2.27 11.94 -1.78
CA ASP A 100 1.76 10.61 -2.14
C ASP A 100 2.90 9.69 -2.58
N ARG A 101 2.95 8.48 -2.02
CA ARG A 101 3.83 7.41 -2.49
C ARG A 101 3.09 6.58 -3.53
N ILE A 102 3.67 6.49 -4.72
CA ILE A 102 3.10 5.79 -5.87
C ILE A 102 3.98 4.60 -6.27
N VAL A 103 3.42 3.73 -7.10
CA VAL A 103 4.12 2.63 -7.74
C VAL A 103 3.91 2.72 -9.25
N PHE A 104 4.98 2.59 -10.01
CA PHE A 104 4.89 2.50 -11.46
C PHE A 104 4.38 1.13 -11.88
N GLN A 105 3.36 1.08 -12.74
CA GLN A 105 2.74 -0.18 -13.19
C GLN A 105 3.31 -0.70 -14.52
N THR A 106 4.13 0.10 -15.19
CA THR A 106 4.74 -0.20 -16.49
C THR A 106 6.17 0.32 -16.52
N ASN A 107 7.02 -0.28 -17.34
CA ASN A 107 8.37 0.21 -17.58
C ASN A 107 8.34 1.41 -18.55
N ASP A 108 9.27 2.34 -18.38
CA ASP A 108 9.60 3.36 -19.36
C ASP A 108 11.13 3.45 -19.48
N LYS A 109 11.67 3.15 -20.67
CA LYS A 109 13.12 3.09 -20.87
C LYS A 109 13.75 4.47 -20.95
N ASP A 110 13.05 5.44 -21.53
CA ASP A 110 13.58 6.78 -21.76
C ASP A 110 13.66 7.54 -20.42
N LEU A 111 12.68 7.30 -19.54
CA LEU A 111 12.65 7.82 -18.17
C LEU A 111 13.41 6.92 -17.17
N GLN A 112 13.94 5.78 -17.61
CA GLN A 112 14.62 4.77 -16.77
C GLN A 112 13.75 4.25 -15.61
N ILE A 113 12.44 4.20 -15.80
CA ILE A 113 11.47 3.74 -14.81
C ILE A 113 11.25 2.24 -14.95
N GLN A 114 11.30 1.54 -13.82
CA GLN A 114 10.96 0.11 -13.75
C GLN A 114 9.55 -0.10 -13.21
N ASN A 115 8.87 -1.11 -13.75
CA ASN A 115 7.63 -1.60 -13.18
C ASN A 115 7.85 -2.05 -11.74
N SER A 116 6.90 -1.74 -10.87
CA SER A 116 6.91 -2.01 -9.42
C SER A 116 7.92 -1.17 -8.63
N GLU A 117 8.52 -0.17 -9.24
CA GLU A 117 9.33 0.83 -8.55
C GLU A 117 8.44 1.83 -7.80
N PHE A 118 8.85 2.19 -6.58
CA PHE A 118 8.17 3.19 -5.77
C PHE A 118 8.76 4.59 -6.00
N ALA A 119 7.90 5.59 -6.00
CA ALA A 119 8.29 7.00 -6.00
C ALA A 119 7.42 7.80 -5.04
N THR A 120 7.87 9.00 -4.68
CA THR A 120 7.08 9.98 -3.91
C THR A 120 6.87 11.22 -4.74
N LEU A 121 5.62 11.68 -4.84
CA LEU A 121 5.29 12.92 -5.53
C LEU A 121 5.82 14.11 -4.72
N VAL A 122 6.71 14.91 -5.31
CA VAL A 122 7.32 16.07 -4.63
C VAL A 122 6.50 17.34 -4.88
N SER A 123 6.05 17.55 -6.11
CA SER A 123 5.18 18.66 -6.51
C SER A 123 4.24 18.21 -7.63
N ILE A 124 3.14 18.93 -7.79
CA ILE A 124 2.21 18.78 -8.92
C ILE A 124 1.91 20.20 -9.41
N ASP A 125 2.31 20.47 -10.64
CA ASP A 125 2.13 21.78 -11.27
C ASP A 125 1.07 21.66 -12.37
N GLU A 126 0.08 22.55 -12.34
CA GLU A 126 -0.89 22.67 -13.42
C GLU A 126 -0.25 23.47 -14.57
N ILE A 127 0.07 22.78 -15.67
CA ILE A 127 0.54 23.46 -16.88
C ILE A 127 -0.70 24.05 -17.56
N SER A 128 -0.96 25.34 -17.34
CA SER A 128 -1.89 26.09 -18.16
C SER A 128 -1.31 26.23 -19.57
N LEU A 129 -1.92 25.56 -20.54
CA LEU A 129 -1.61 25.69 -21.98
C LEU A 129 -2.27 26.94 -22.58
#